data_AF-A0A7C1QG16-F1
#
_entry.id   AF-A0A7C1QG16-F1
#
_cell.length_a   1.000
_cell.length_b   1.000
_cell.length_c   1.000
_cell.angle_alpha   90.00
_cell.angle_beta   90.00
_cell.angle_gamma   90.00
#
_symmetry.space_group_name_H-M   'P 1'
#
loop_
_entity.id
_entity.type
_entity.pdbx_description
1 polymer ?
#
loop_
_entity_poly.entity_id
_entity_poly.type
_entity_poly.pdbx_seq_one_letter_code
_entity_poly.pdbx_strand_id
1 'polypeptide(L)'
;MAKFCHECGKPIQADWKLCPFCGCSFKITQNFESSDKPTIVFKSKGYFCGGKPKGLAIVGNMKKGFIILTYGNLSFVPKRGGKIYFSIPISEIAEISRFSRRLYTLIQVTSKVGKNYTFWAANMVLGQYLGGKTNELFSLLIEIVKVE
;
A
#
# COMPACT_ATOMS: atom_id res chain seq x y z
N MET A 1 -27.94 -31.14 23.43
CA MET A 1 -26.80 -30.31 23.87
C MET A 1 -27.29 -28.88 24.08
N ALA A 2 -27.14 -28.32 25.27
CA ALA A 2 -27.49 -26.92 25.52
C ALA A 2 -26.43 -26.01 24.85
N LYS A 3 -26.88 -25.02 24.08
CA LYS A 3 -25.99 -23.97 23.57
C LYS A 3 -25.95 -22.84 24.59
N PHE A 4 -24.78 -22.23 24.76
CA PHE A 4 -24.58 -21.08 25.62
C PHE A 4 -24.08 -19.90 24.79
N CYS A 5 -24.44 -18.69 25.23
CA CYS A 5 -23.93 -17.46 24.65
C CYS A 5 -22.42 -17.33 24.89
N HIS A 6 -21.64 -16.99 23.87
CA HIS A 6 -20.19 -16.81 23.98
C HIS A 6 -19.79 -15.56 24.77
N GLU A 7 -20.64 -14.52 24.78
CA GLU A 7 -20.35 -13.27 25.51
C GLU A 7 -20.80 -13.35 26.98
N CYS A 8 -22.01 -13.85 27.25
CA CYS A 8 -22.61 -13.76 28.58
C CYS A 8 -22.77 -15.10 29.31
N GLY A 9 -22.41 -16.21 28.67
CA GLY A 9 -22.46 -17.56 29.27
C GLY A 9 -23.85 -18.08 29.60
N LYS A 10 -24.92 -17.34 29.28
CA LYS A 10 -26.31 -17.78 29.53
C LYS A 10 -26.78 -18.81 28.50
N PRO A 11 -27.69 -19.73 28.87
CA PRO A 11 -28.23 -20.71 27.94
C PRO A 11 -29.08 -20.04 26.87
N ILE A 12 -28.93 -20.50 25.62
CA ILE A 12 -29.59 -19.96 24.44
C ILE A 12 -30.17 -21.10 23.60
N GLN A 13 -31.26 -20.82 22.89
CA GLN A 13 -31.83 -21.78 21.95
C GLN A 13 -31.08 -21.74 20.62
N ALA A 14 -31.04 -22.89 19.93
CA ALA A 14 -30.25 -23.06 18.71
C ALA A 14 -30.70 -22.18 17.53
N ASP A 15 -31.98 -21.81 17.52
CA ASP A 15 -32.61 -21.05 16.42
C ASP A 15 -32.59 -19.53 16.66
N TRP A 16 -32.03 -19.07 17.77
CA TRP A 16 -31.90 -17.64 18.04
C TRP A 16 -30.80 -17.04 17.16
N LYS A 17 -31.09 -15.87 16.60
CA LYS A 17 -30.11 -15.07 15.84
C LYS A 17 -29.33 -14.10 16.73
N LEU A 18 -29.93 -13.72 17.86
CA LEU A 18 -29.42 -12.74 18.82
C LEU A 18 -29.67 -13.24 20.25
N CYS A 19 -28.75 -12.96 21.15
CA CYS A 19 -28.91 -13.25 22.57
C CYS A 19 -29.93 -12.27 23.18
N PRO A 20 -31.02 -12.73 23.80
CA PRO A 20 -31.96 -11.82 24.46
C PRO A 20 -31.39 -11.19 25.73
N PHE A 21 -30.33 -11.76 26.31
CA PHE A 21 -29.75 -11.26 27.57
C PHE A 21 -28.68 -10.19 27.36
N CYS A 22 -27.92 -10.24 26.27
CA CYS A 22 -26.84 -9.28 25.99
C CYS A 22 -26.90 -8.64 24.60
N GLY A 23 -27.78 -9.08 23.72
CA GLY A 23 -27.93 -8.54 22.37
C GLY A 23 -26.88 -9.00 21.35
N CYS A 24 -25.92 -9.86 21.71
CA CYS A 24 -24.90 -10.32 20.75
C CYS A 24 -25.49 -11.22 19.67
N SER A 25 -24.99 -11.13 18.43
CA SER A 25 -25.45 -11.97 17.33
C SER A 25 -24.76 -13.34 17.31
N PHE A 26 -25.53 -14.40 17.09
CA PHE A 26 -25.02 -15.77 16.94
C PHE A 26 -24.68 -16.12 15.50
N LYS A 27 -24.51 -15.12 14.63
CA LYS A 27 -24.05 -15.33 13.26
C LYS A 27 -22.68 -16.00 13.31
N ILE A 28 -22.68 -17.32 13.17
CA ILE A 28 -21.59 -18.07 12.57
C ILE A 28 -21.64 -17.66 11.09
N THR A 29 -21.19 -16.44 10.81
CA THR A 29 -20.69 -16.17 9.48
C THR A 29 -19.38 -16.95 9.45
N GLN A 30 -19.34 -18.06 8.72
CA GLN A 30 -18.08 -18.46 8.10
C GLN A 30 -17.70 -17.38 7.08
N ASN A 31 -17.41 -16.19 7.57
CA ASN A 31 -16.44 -15.32 6.95
C ASN A 31 -15.12 -16.00 7.27
N PHE A 32 -14.64 -16.85 6.37
CA PHE A 32 -13.25 -16.69 5.98
C PHE A 32 -13.10 -15.31 5.29
N GLU A 33 -13.39 -14.23 6.04
CA GLU A 33 -12.58 -13.04 5.95
C GLU A 33 -11.32 -13.42 6.71
N SER A 34 -10.45 -14.18 6.05
CA SER A 34 -9.05 -13.84 6.16
C SER A 34 -9.03 -12.35 5.87
N SER A 35 -8.88 -11.55 6.91
CA SER A 35 -8.55 -10.16 6.77
C SER A 35 -7.13 -10.09 6.21
N ASP A 36 -6.93 -10.59 4.99
CA ASP A 36 -5.78 -10.39 4.13
C ASP A 36 -5.84 -8.95 3.61
N LYS A 37 -6.01 -7.99 4.54
CA LYS A 37 -5.60 -6.62 4.24
C LYS A 37 -4.10 -6.75 4.01
N PRO A 38 -3.61 -6.52 2.78
CA PRO A 38 -2.20 -6.69 2.51
C PRO A 38 -1.44 -5.76 3.44
N THR A 39 -0.55 -6.34 4.26
CA THR A 39 0.21 -5.59 5.27
C THR A 39 0.97 -4.48 4.57
N ILE A 40 0.57 -3.24 4.84
CA ILE A 40 1.20 -2.05 4.26
C ILE A 40 2.49 -1.83 5.03
N VAL A 41 3.61 -2.04 4.36
CA VAL A 41 4.96 -1.81 4.92
C VAL A 41 5.41 -0.37 4.71
N PHE A 42 4.89 0.30 3.69
CA PHE A 42 5.14 1.72 3.46
C PHE A 42 3.94 2.40 2.83
N LYS A 43 3.63 3.60 3.31
CA LYS A 43 2.65 4.49 2.71
C LYS A 43 3.10 5.93 2.85
N SER A 44 3.22 6.63 1.74
CA SER A 44 3.53 8.06 1.75
C SER A 44 2.83 8.81 0.63
N LYS A 45 2.62 10.11 0.85
CA LYS A 45 2.26 11.01 -0.25
C LYS A 45 3.44 11.10 -1.20
N GLY A 46 3.15 11.12 -2.50
CA GLY A 46 4.21 11.12 -3.48
C GLY A 46 3.71 11.38 -4.87
N TYR A 47 4.61 11.17 -5.81
CA TYR A 47 4.42 11.42 -7.22
C TYR A 47 4.84 10.20 -8.03
N PHE A 48 4.12 9.96 -9.11
CA PHE A 48 4.32 8.81 -10.00
C PHE A 48 4.26 9.23 -11.47
N CYS A 49 5.13 8.66 -12.30
CA CYS A 49 4.96 8.66 -13.75
C CYS A 49 5.44 7.33 -14.38
N GLY A 50 4.82 6.96 -15.49
CA GLY A 50 5.36 5.93 -16.38
C GLY A 50 6.56 6.48 -17.15
N GLY A 51 7.67 5.77 -17.12
CA GLY A 51 8.93 6.19 -17.71
C GLY A 51 9.70 7.20 -16.87
N LYS A 52 10.67 7.87 -17.49
CA LYS A 52 11.47 8.92 -16.87
C LYS A 52 10.74 10.27 -16.94
N PRO A 53 10.78 11.10 -15.88
CA PRO A 53 10.16 12.42 -15.93
C PRO A 53 10.82 13.30 -16.99
N LYS A 54 10.01 13.88 -17.88
CA LYS A 54 10.43 14.79 -18.96
C LYS A 54 10.30 16.26 -18.50
N GLY A 55 11.18 17.13 -19.01
CA GLY A 55 11.12 18.58 -18.80
C GLY A 55 11.82 19.11 -17.54
N LEU A 56 11.88 20.45 -17.43
CA LEU A 56 12.54 21.18 -16.34
C LEU A 56 11.74 21.11 -15.02
N ALA A 57 10.41 21.04 -15.10
CA ALA A 57 9.49 20.90 -13.97
C ALA A 57 9.17 19.42 -13.69
N ILE A 58 10.16 18.71 -13.15
CA ILE A 58 10.15 17.24 -12.94
C ILE A 58 8.83 16.76 -12.30
N VAL A 59 8.40 17.39 -11.21
CA VAL A 59 7.19 17.02 -10.46
C VAL A 59 5.91 17.46 -11.16
N GLY A 60 5.94 18.55 -11.95
CA GLY A 60 4.77 19.09 -12.65
C GLY A 60 4.14 18.11 -13.63
N ASN A 61 4.95 17.19 -14.17
CA ASN A 61 4.50 16.17 -15.12
C ASN A 61 4.19 14.81 -14.46
N MET A 62 4.28 14.71 -13.12
CA MET A 62 4.00 13.49 -12.38
C MET A 62 2.63 13.56 -11.69
N LYS A 63 1.93 12.43 -11.62
CA LYS A 63 0.66 12.33 -10.91
C LYS A 63 0.90 12.38 -9.41
N LYS A 64 0.14 13.21 -8.69
CA LYS A 64 0.19 13.31 -7.23
C LYS A 64 -0.78 12.33 -6.56
N GLY A 65 -0.31 11.61 -5.55
CA GLY A 65 -1.10 10.59 -4.89
C GLY A 65 -0.41 9.98 -3.68
N PHE A 66 -0.73 8.72 -3.42
CA PHE A 66 -0.13 7.89 -2.40
C PHE A 66 0.62 6.75 -3.05
N ILE A 67 1.87 6.58 -2.64
CA ILE A 67 2.67 5.40 -2.94
C ILE A 67 2.45 4.42 -1.80
N ILE A 68 2.14 3.17 -2.15
CA ILE A 68 1.83 2.11 -1.20
C ILE A 68 2.72 0.93 -1.55
N LEU A 69 3.48 0.45 -0.58
CA LEU A 69 4.24 -0.78 -0.68
C LEU A 69 3.66 -1.81 0.27
N THR A 70 3.55 -3.02 -0.23
CA THR A 70 3.20 -4.25 0.49
C THR A 70 4.24 -5.30 0.11
N TYR A 71 4.28 -6.43 0.80
CA TYR A 71 5.15 -7.54 0.41
C TYR A 71 4.83 -8.11 -0.98
N GLY A 72 3.59 -7.95 -1.46
CA GLY A 72 3.17 -8.50 -2.76
C GLY A 72 3.23 -7.49 -3.91
N ASN A 73 3.02 -6.20 -3.65
CA ASN A 73 2.89 -5.17 -4.67
C ASN A 73 3.49 -3.81 -4.28
N LEU A 74 4.03 -3.12 -5.28
CA LEU A 74 4.23 -1.68 -5.27
C LEU A 74 3.10 -1.01 -6.07
N SER A 75 2.35 -0.12 -5.43
CA SER A 75 1.17 0.50 -6.03
C SER A 75 1.16 2.02 -5.87
N PHE A 76 0.41 2.69 -6.74
CA PHE A 76 0.14 4.11 -6.68
C PHE A 76 -1.34 4.42 -6.82
N VAL A 77 -1.86 5.23 -5.89
CA VAL A 77 -3.25 5.68 -5.84
C VAL A 77 -3.27 7.21 -5.99
N PRO A 78 -3.83 7.78 -7.06
CA PRO A 78 -3.91 9.21 -7.26
C PRO A 78 -4.79 9.86 -6.19
N LYS A 79 -4.46 11.09 -5.80
CA LYS A 79 -5.23 11.83 -4.79
C LYS A 79 -6.69 12.03 -5.22
N ARG A 80 -6.93 12.17 -6.53
CA ARG A 80 -8.27 12.29 -7.14
C ARG A 80 -8.63 10.94 -7.74
N GLY A 81 -9.72 10.33 -7.30
CA GLY A 81 -10.27 9.09 -7.85
C GLY A 81 -10.25 7.88 -6.92
N GLY A 82 -9.36 7.84 -5.92
CA GLY A 82 -9.34 6.83 -4.85
C GLY A 82 -9.05 5.37 -5.27
N LYS A 83 -9.13 5.05 -6.56
CA LYS A 83 -8.84 3.74 -7.15
C LYS A 83 -7.34 3.61 -7.46
N ILE A 84 -6.84 2.38 -7.42
CA ILE A 84 -5.47 2.06 -7.80
C ILE A 84 -5.27 2.44 -9.27
N TYR A 85 -4.27 3.30 -9.53
CA TYR A 85 -3.92 3.73 -10.89
C TYR A 85 -2.78 2.91 -11.47
N PHE A 86 -1.88 2.45 -10.60
CA PHE A 86 -0.76 1.60 -10.96
C PHE A 86 -0.54 0.58 -9.86
N SER A 87 -0.25 -0.65 -10.25
CA SER A 87 0.25 -1.70 -9.37
C SER A 87 1.21 -2.58 -10.16
N ILE A 88 2.34 -2.92 -9.56
CA ILE A 88 3.26 -3.94 -10.06
C ILE A 88 3.52 -4.96 -8.95
N PRO A 89 3.37 -6.25 -9.22
CA PRO A 89 3.81 -7.29 -8.31
C PRO A 89 5.31 -7.19 -8.05
N ILE A 90 5.74 -7.42 -6.81
CA ILE A 90 7.17 -7.42 -6.45
C ILE A 90 7.94 -8.41 -7.34
N SER A 91 7.35 -9.57 -7.65
CA SER A 91 7.92 -10.59 -8.52
C SER A 91 8.14 -10.16 -9.97
N GLU A 92 7.51 -9.07 -10.43
CA GLU A 92 7.67 -8.52 -11.78
C GLU A 92 8.73 -7.42 -11.86
N ILE A 93 9.27 -6.98 -10.72
CA ILE A 93 10.35 -6.00 -10.67
C ILE A 93 11.66 -6.70 -11.05
N ALA A 94 12.36 -6.14 -12.02
CA ALA A 94 13.66 -6.64 -12.48
C ALA A 94 14.82 -5.79 -11.96
N GLU A 95 14.65 -4.47 -11.92
CA GLU A 95 15.69 -3.55 -11.50
C GLU A 95 15.09 -2.40 -10.71
N ILE A 96 15.82 -1.93 -9.70
CA ILE A 96 15.45 -0.76 -8.90
C ILE A 96 16.68 0.13 -8.86
N SER A 97 16.57 1.33 -9.41
CA SER A 97 17.64 2.32 -9.39
C SER A 97 17.18 3.61 -8.72
N ARG A 98 18.10 4.26 -8.03
CA ARG A 98 17.90 5.57 -7.42
C ARG A 98 18.72 6.59 -8.19
N PHE A 99 18.13 7.75 -8.46
CA PHE A 99 18.83 8.84 -9.11
C PHE A 99 18.38 10.19 -8.56
N SER A 100 19.27 11.16 -8.60
CA SER A 100 18.98 12.53 -8.19
C SER A 100 18.90 13.44 -9.41
N ARG A 101 17.90 14.32 -9.42
CA ARG A 101 17.81 15.42 -10.37
C ARG A 101 17.50 16.70 -9.61
N ARG A 102 18.41 17.68 -9.70
CA ARG A 102 18.34 18.93 -8.92
C ARG A 102 18.21 18.61 -7.42
N LEU A 103 17.13 19.03 -6.78
CA LEU A 103 16.85 18.80 -5.35
C LEU A 103 16.01 17.54 -5.09
N TYR A 104 15.68 16.75 -6.13
CA TYR A 104 14.79 15.60 -6.01
C TYR A 104 15.57 14.29 -6.12
N THR A 105 15.47 13.46 -5.09
CA THR A 105 15.86 12.04 -5.15
C THR A 105 14.66 11.23 -5.61
N LEU A 106 14.83 10.43 -6.67
CA LEU A 106 13.80 9.66 -7.35
C LEU A 106 14.18 8.18 -7.37
N ILE A 107 13.18 7.32 -7.45
CA ILE A 107 13.35 5.87 -7.66
C ILE A 107 12.79 5.53 -9.03
N GLN A 108 13.56 4.82 -9.84
CA GLN A 108 13.08 4.14 -11.03
C GLN A 108 12.97 2.64 -10.73
N VAL A 109 11.82 2.07 -11.07
CA VAL A 109 11.54 0.64 -11.04
C VAL A 109 11.39 0.18 -12.48
N THR A 110 12.20 -0.79 -12.89
CA THR A 110 12.13 -1.43 -14.19
C THR A 110 11.47 -2.81 -14.02
N SER A 111 10.40 -3.07 -14.76
CA SER A 111 9.78 -4.39 -14.81
C SER A 111 10.57 -5.39 -15.67
N LYS A 112 10.33 -6.68 -15.48
CA LYS A 112 10.89 -7.77 -16.31
C LYS A 112 10.59 -7.64 -17.80
N VAL A 113 9.52 -6.94 -18.16
CA VAL A 113 9.16 -6.62 -19.56
C VAL A 113 9.81 -5.33 -20.08
N GLY A 114 10.73 -4.73 -19.32
CA GLY A 114 11.49 -3.53 -19.72
C GLY A 114 10.76 -2.20 -19.57
N LYS A 115 9.54 -2.18 -18.98
CA LYS A 115 8.84 -0.92 -18.69
C LYS A 115 9.42 -0.25 -17.44
N ASN A 116 9.64 1.06 -17.53
CA ASN A 116 10.17 1.89 -16.45
C ASN A 116 9.05 2.66 -15.75
N TYR A 117 9.15 2.80 -14.43
CA TYR A 117 8.22 3.55 -13.60
C TYR A 117 8.99 4.39 -12.60
N THR A 118 8.68 5.68 -12.50
CA THR A 118 9.39 6.59 -11.59
C THR A 118 8.49 7.00 -10.43
N PHE A 119 9.05 6.90 -9.22
CA PHE A 119 8.41 7.26 -7.96
C PHE A 119 9.21 8.34 -7.24
N TRP A 120 8.47 9.21 -6.56
CA TRP A 120 9.02 10.17 -5.62
C TRP A 120 8.16 10.24 -4.36
N ALA A 121 8.69 9.79 -3.23
CA ALA A 121 7.97 9.87 -1.96
C ALA A 121 8.32 11.18 -1.25
N ALA A 122 7.33 12.06 -1.12
CA ALA A 122 7.54 13.37 -0.54
C ALA A 122 7.66 13.25 0.98
N ASN A 123 8.72 13.85 1.53
CA ASN A 123 8.80 14.21 2.93
C ASN A 123 8.71 15.74 3.01
N MET A 124 7.55 16.26 3.42
CA MET A 124 7.37 17.71 3.60
C MET A 124 7.36 18.02 5.09
N VAL A 125 8.38 18.73 5.56
CA VAL A 125 8.45 19.29 6.91
C VAL A 125 8.57 20.80 6.76
N LEU A 126 7.64 21.55 7.35
CA LEU A 126 7.62 23.03 7.30
C LEU A 126 7.72 23.61 5.87
N GLY A 127 7.11 22.95 4.89
CA GLY A 127 7.13 23.38 3.48
C GLY A 127 8.44 23.09 2.72
N GLN A 128 9.44 22.49 3.37
CA GLN A 128 10.69 22.09 2.75
C GLN A 128 10.72 20.59 2.44
N TYR A 129 11.36 20.23 1.32
CA TYR A 129 11.50 18.85 0.86
C TYR A 129 12.77 18.24 1.44
N LEU A 130 12.63 17.22 2.29
CA LEU A 130 13.77 16.60 2.98
C LEU A 130 14.21 15.24 2.41
N GLY A 131 13.61 14.75 1.32
CA GLY A 131 14.03 13.53 0.61
C GLY A 131 13.93 12.20 1.40
N GLY A 132 13.76 12.23 2.73
CA GLY A 132 13.88 11.07 3.61
C GLY A 132 12.92 9.92 3.27
N LYS A 133 11.68 10.23 2.87
CA LYS A 133 10.69 9.20 2.51
C LYS A 133 11.03 8.45 1.22
N THR A 134 11.72 9.08 0.26
CA THR A 134 12.18 8.35 -0.93
C THR A 134 13.28 7.36 -0.56
N ASN A 135 14.23 7.76 0.29
CA ASN A 135 15.29 6.84 0.71
C ASN A 135 14.74 5.65 1.53
N GLU A 136 13.79 5.91 2.43
CA GLU A 136 13.07 4.86 3.17
C GLU A 136 12.37 3.87 2.22
N LEU A 137 11.64 4.38 1.22
CA LEU A 137 11.01 3.54 0.21
C LEU A 137 12.03 2.71 -0.59
N PHE A 138 13.17 3.32 -0.97
CA PHE A 138 14.21 2.63 -1.72
C PHE A 138 14.82 1.48 -0.90
N SER A 139 15.17 1.72 0.36
CA SER A 139 15.72 0.69 1.25
C SER A 139 14.75 -0.48 1.42
N LEU A 140 13.47 -0.21 1.67
CA LEU A 140 12.45 -1.25 1.80
C LEU A 140 12.25 -2.04 0.50
N LEU A 141 12.30 -1.37 -0.66
CA LEU A 141 12.19 -2.05 -1.95
C LEU A 141 13.36 -3.02 -2.19
N ILE A 142 14.59 -2.61 -1.90
CA ILE A 142 15.76 -3.48 -2.04
C ILE A 142 15.66 -4.70 -1.13
N GLU A 143 15.27 -4.50 0.13
CA GLU A 143 15.10 -5.58 1.12
C GLU A 143 14.02 -6.59 0.69
N ILE A 144 12.89 -6.11 0.19
CA ILE A 144 11.73 -6.95 -0.17
C ILE A 144 11.94 -7.68 -1.50
N VAL A 145 12.52 -7.03 -2.49
CA VAL A 145 12.65 -7.60 -3.84
C VAL A 145 13.79 -8.64 -3.88
N LYS A 146 14.74 -8.60 -2.93
CA LYS A 146 15.92 -9.49 -2.88
C LYS A 146 16.54 -9.65 -4.27
N VAL A 147 16.85 -8.53 -4.91
CA VAL A 147 17.54 -8.57 -6.21
C VAL A 147 18.95 -9.12 -5.92
N GLU A 148 19.15 -10.41 -6.23
CA GLU A 148 20.46 -11.07 -6.26
C GLU A 148 21.29 -10.61 -7.45
#